data_AF-A0A946S127-F1
#
_entry.id   AF-A0A946S127-F1
#
_cell.length_a   1.000
_cell.length_b   1.000
_cell.length_c   1.000
_cell.angle_alpha   90.00
_cell.angle_beta   90.00
_cell.angle_gamma   90.00
#
_symmetry.space_group_name_H-M   'P 1'
#
loop_
_entity.id
_entity.type
_entity.pdbx_description
1 polymer ?
#
loop_
_entity_poly.entity_id
_entity_poly.type
_entity_poly.pdbx_seq_one_letter_code
_entity_poly.pdbx_strand_id
1 'polypeptide(L)'
;MADVFKIADIIVENAKAKYADDISIIAYYGSYAAGTATVTSDMDFFFIPRTREAHKASIQFILDRIGFDFWPISWERAGKIASFDTELVSVIAESRVLYSRSDDELARFNGLREKIALLCKPENRTVMIGKAVDNIGKCYIHLYNMKECIMKNDPISCRFEALKVTKSVMFSLALLNQTYFSTGWGKSMNEVLSLPLKPKNLKELLDGITLSADCIQIMKICDKLVSSTKSLILTEQKNTRQDVTYSSIFNGYFEEVKSSFNKIISACDHGDQDTAIYTAHQVQHELSSFLKLSETGINSTNLNIYADFNQSYHNFNFPDLFTAFTSGGLDGLKMAVIELEEKMRRMLINKEVHLNEFRDTSEFEHFLHER
;
A
#
# COMPACT_ATOMS: atom_id res chain seq x y z
N MET A 1 4.20 42.40 13.81
CA MET A 1 4.30 40.98 13.47
C MET A 1 4.27 40.22 14.77
N ALA A 2 3.21 39.46 15.01
CA ALA A 2 3.11 38.62 16.19
C ALA A 2 4.35 37.69 16.28
N ASP A 3 4.96 37.63 17.46
CA ASP A 3 6.00 36.64 17.74
C ASP A 3 5.31 35.27 17.85
N VAL A 4 5.39 34.46 16.81
CA VAL A 4 4.71 33.17 16.74
C VAL A 4 5.19 32.19 17.83
N PHE A 5 6.43 32.32 18.29
CA PHE A 5 6.95 31.47 19.36
C PHE A 5 6.43 31.90 20.72
N LYS A 6 6.20 33.20 20.92
CA LYS A 6 5.45 33.67 22.10
C LYS A 6 4.03 33.10 22.15
N ILE A 7 3.38 32.91 21.01
CA ILE A 7 2.07 32.26 20.94
C ILE A 7 2.17 30.76 21.25
N ALA A 8 3.21 30.08 20.73
CA ALA A 8 3.51 28.69 21.07
C ALA A 8 3.67 28.51 22.59
N ASP A 9 4.42 29.40 23.24
CA ASP A 9 4.63 29.39 24.70
C ASP A 9 3.30 29.55 25.45
N ILE A 10 2.44 30.48 25.04
CA ILE A 10 1.11 30.67 25.65
C ILE A 10 0.26 29.40 25.53
N ILE A 11 0.28 28.73 24.38
CA ILE A 11 -0.46 27.47 24.17
C ILE A 11 0.10 26.37 25.08
N VAL A 12 1.42 26.22 25.14
CA VAL A 12 2.09 25.20 25.97
C VAL A 12 1.81 25.43 27.46
N GLU A 13 1.91 26.67 27.94
CA GLU A 13 1.62 27.01 29.34
C GLU A 13 0.14 26.80 29.68
N ASN A 14 -0.78 27.12 28.77
CA ASN A 14 -2.20 26.81 28.95
C ASN A 14 -2.45 25.29 29.04
N ALA A 15 -1.79 24.52 28.18
CA ALA A 15 -1.87 23.07 28.15
C ALA A 15 -1.33 22.44 29.43
N LYS A 16 -0.18 22.91 29.94
CA LYS A 16 0.35 22.50 31.24
C LYS A 16 -0.60 22.83 32.39
N ALA A 17 -1.21 24.01 32.38
CA ALA A 17 -2.09 24.42 33.47
C ALA A 17 -3.42 23.64 33.52
N LYS A 18 -3.96 23.23 32.37
CA LYS A 18 -5.30 22.63 32.28
C LYS A 18 -5.33 21.15 31.93
N TYR A 19 -4.26 20.63 31.32
CA TYR A 19 -4.24 19.33 30.65
C TYR A 19 -2.90 18.58 30.86
N ALA A 20 -2.12 18.90 31.91
CA ALA A 20 -0.81 18.27 32.16
C ALA A 20 -0.86 16.74 32.22
N ASP A 21 -1.92 16.16 32.77
CA ASP A 21 -2.08 14.70 32.85
C ASP A 21 -2.73 14.10 31.60
N ASP A 22 -3.32 14.94 30.75
CA ASP A 22 -4.12 14.55 29.59
C ASP A 22 -3.37 14.63 28.27
N ILE A 23 -2.24 15.35 28.19
CA ILE A 23 -1.44 15.53 26.96
C ILE A 23 -0.06 14.89 27.14
N SER A 24 0.34 14.05 26.18
CA SER A 24 1.66 13.40 26.15
C SER A 24 2.74 14.28 25.55
N ILE A 25 2.49 14.81 24.36
CA ILE A 25 3.46 15.54 23.53
C ILE A 25 2.77 16.78 22.97
N ILE A 26 3.48 17.90 22.90
CA ILE A 26 3.15 19.05 22.04
C ILE A 26 4.35 19.32 21.16
N ALA A 27 4.13 19.48 19.87
CA ALA A 27 5.17 19.78 18.91
C ALA A 27 4.66 20.68 17.79
N TYR A 28 5.55 21.44 17.17
CA TYR A 28 5.26 22.19 15.96
C TYR A 28 6.00 21.60 14.76
N TYR A 29 5.46 21.82 13.56
CA TYR A 29 6.06 21.35 12.31
C TYR A 29 5.90 22.40 11.21
N GLY A 30 6.16 22.01 9.96
CA GLY A 30 5.91 22.87 8.80
C GLY A 30 6.99 23.91 8.60
N SER A 31 6.61 25.05 8.01
CA SER A 31 7.58 26.02 7.48
C SER A 31 8.51 26.63 8.55
N TYR A 32 8.03 26.79 9.78
CA TYR A 32 8.84 27.24 10.91
C TYR A 32 9.87 26.20 11.34
N ALA A 33 9.48 24.93 11.46
CA ALA A 33 10.41 23.84 11.81
C ALA A 33 11.50 23.63 10.74
N ALA A 34 11.12 23.83 9.47
CA ALA A 34 12.01 23.73 8.32
C ALA A 34 12.86 24.99 8.06
N GLY A 35 12.66 26.09 8.81
CA GLY A 35 13.38 27.36 8.57
C GLY A 35 13.03 28.06 7.25
N THR A 36 11.88 27.75 6.66
CA THR A 36 11.39 28.32 5.38
C THR A 36 10.13 29.17 5.54
N ALA A 37 9.83 29.57 6.78
CA ALA A 37 8.71 30.42 7.10
C ALA A 37 8.83 31.81 6.47
N THR A 38 7.69 32.37 6.10
CA THR A 38 7.56 33.71 5.52
C THR A 38 6.68 34.57 6.42
N VAL A 39 6.54 35.86 6.09
CA VAL A 39 5.72 36.80 6.87
C VAL A 39 4.23 36.46 6.89
N THR A 40 3.77 35.56 6.02
CA THR A 40 2.39 35.07 5.96
C THR A 40 2.28 33.58 6.29
N SER A 41 3.36 32.95 6.76
CA SER A 41 3.31 31.55 7.17
C SER A 41 2.41 31.39 8.39
N ASP A 42 1.55 30.40 8.34
CA ASP A 42 0.85 29.84 9.49
C ASP A 42 1.80 29.08 10.41
N MET A 43 1.35 28.86 11.64
CA MET A 43 2.05 28.05 12.62
C MET A 43 1.23 26.80 12.94
N ASP A 44 1.75 25.66 12.50
CA ASP A 44 1.16 24.34 12.69
C ASP A 44 1.69 23.66 13.95
N PHE A 45 0.78 23.28 14.84
CA PHE A 45 1.06 22.50 16.03
C PHE A 45 0.20 21.25 16.06
N PHE A 46 0.76 20.19 16.63
CA PHE A 46 -0.06 19.09 17.09
C PHE A 46 0.22 18.76 18.55
N PHE A 47 -0.74 18.07 19.16
CA PHE A 47 -0.53 17.41 20.44
C PHE A 47 -1.00 15.96 20.38
N ILE A 48 -0.41 15.12 21.23
CA ILE A 48 -0.83 13.72 21.38
C ILE A 48 -1.64 13.60 22.68
N PRO A 49 -2.97 13.39 22.61
CA PRO A 49 -3.80 13.21 23.80
C PRO A 49 -3.60 11.82 24.42
N ARG A 50 -3.63 11.75 25.75
CA ARG A 50 -3.75 10.52 26.56
C ARG A 50 -5.19 10.19 26.87
N THR A 51 -6.01 11.21 27.09
CA THR A 51 -7.42 11.08 27.46
C THR A 51 -8.29 11.80 26.44
N ARG A 52 -9.59 11.48 26.46
CA ARG A 52 -10.58 12.17 25.62
C ARG A 52 -10.72 13.65 25.99
N GLU A 53 -10.44 14.01 27.25
CA GLU A 53 -10.58 15.39 27.74
C GLU A 53 -9.59 16.35 27.05
N ALA A 54 -8.37 15.90 26.75
CA ALA A 54 -7.38 16.70 26.03
C ALA A 54 -7.84 17.18 24.64
N HIS A 55 -8.84 16.55 24.01
CA HIS A 55 -9.38 17.04 22.73
C HIS A 55 -9.98 18.44 22.87
N LYS A 56 -10.41 18.86 24.07
CA LYS A 56 -10.89 20.22 24.36
C LYS A 56 -9.78 21.27 24.29
N ALA A 57 -8.51 20.86 24.29
CA ALA A 57 -7.38 21.77 24.09
C ALA A 57 -7.23 22.19 22.62
N SER A 58 -7.86 21.47 21.68
CA SER A 58 -7.74 21.80 20.26
C SER A 58 -8.37 23.16 19.96
N ILE A 59 -7.63 23.98 19.21
CA ILE A 59 -8.09 25.31 18.83
C ILE A 59 -7.44 25.73 17.51
N GLN A 60 -8.23 26.32 16.63
CA GLN A 60 -7.79 27.00 15.42
C GLN A 60 -8.19 28.46 15.55
N PHE A 61 -7.25 29.38 15.34
CA PHE A 61 -7.51 30.80 15.48
C PHE A 61 -6.63 31.63 14.55
N ILE A 62 -7.01 32.91 14.39
CA ILE A 62 -6.26 33.88 13.60
C ILE A 62 -5.84 35.01 14.52
N LEU A 63 -4.55 35.37 14.48
CA LEU A 63 -4.00 36.52 15.20
C LEU A 63 -3.07 37.29 14.26
N ASP A 64 -3.26 38.61 14.17
CA ASP A 64 -2.47 39.47 13.27
C ASP A 64 -2.45 38.94 11.82
N ARG A 65 -3.59 38.41 11.35
CA ARG A 65 -3.79 37.78 10.02
C ARG A 65 -3.00 36.48 9.79
N ILE A 66 -2.32 35.95 10.81
CA ILE A 66 -1.64 34.66 10.80
C ILE A 66 -2.57 33.58 11.35
N GLY A 67 -2.65 32.46 10.65
CA GLY A 67 -3.36 31.28 11.10
C GLY A 67 -2.53 30.45 12.08
N PHE A 68 -3.20 29.91 13.10
CA PHE A 68 -2.64 28.99 14.08
C PHE A 68 -3.54 27.77 14.15
N ASP A 69 -2.96 26.59 14.02
CA ASP A 69 -3.66 25.31 14.14
C ASP A 69 -3.05 24.46 15.24
N PHE A 70 -3.79 24.22 16.32
CA PHE A 70 -3.42 23.32 17.39
C PHE A 70 -4.38 22.13 17.43
N TRP A 71 -3.96 21.02 16.84
CA TRP A 71 -4.84 19.88 16.57
C TRP A 71 -4.32 18.55 17.15
N PRO A 72 -5.22 17.62 17.52
CA PRO A 72 -4.84 16.36 18.12
C PRO A 72 -4.38 15.32 17.08
N ILE A 73 -3.30 14.60 17.39
CA ILE A 73 -2.88 13.37 16.71
C ILE A 73 -2.83 12.24 17.75
N SER A 74 -3.69 11.23 17.63
CA SER A 74 -3.60 10.07 18.52
C SER A 74 -2.29 9.30 18.30
N TRP A 75 -1.83 8.55 19.31
CA TRP A 75 -0.69 7.63 19.17
C TRP A 75 -0.86 6.64 18.01
N GLU A 76 -2.09 6.16 17.77
CA GLU A 76 -2.39 5.29 16.63
C GLU A 76 -2.16 6.00 15.29
N ARG A 77 -2.66 7.23 15.14
CA ARG A 77 -2.46 8.03 13.92
C ARG A 77 -1.00 8.38 13.72
N ALA A 78 -0.28 8.76 14.78
CA ALA A 78 1.16 9.00 14.74
C ALA A 78 1.93 7.74 14.32
N GLY A 79 1.51 6.57 14.79
CA GLY A 79 2.02 5.26 14.37
C GLY A 79 1.80 4.98 12.88
N LYS A 80 0.60 5.25 12.35
CA LYS A 80 0.29 5.13 10.91
C LYS A 80 1.14 6.09 10.06
N ILE A 81 1.29 7.34 10.50
CA ILE A 81 2.18 8.32 9.85
C ILE A 81 3.63 7.80 9.83
N ALA A 82 4.14 7.34 10.98
CA ALA A 82 5.50 6.80 11.09
C ALA A 82 5.72 5.49 10.31
N SER A 83 4.63 4.83 9.90
CA SER A 83 4.64 3.61 9.10
C SER A 83 4.46 3.90 7.60
N PHE A 84 4.47 5.16 7.17
CA PHE A 84 4.22 5.56 5.78
C PHE A 84 2.86 5.11 5.24
N ASP A 85 1.84 5.01 6.09
CA ASP A 85 0.47 4.71 5.65
C ASP A 85 -0.23 5.97 5.09
N THR A 86 0.37 7.13 5.31
CA THR A 86 -0.06 8.45 4.84
C THR A 86 1.14 9.28 4.42
N GLU A 87 0.95 10.27 3.56
CA GLU A 87 1.97 11.21 3.10
C GLU A 87 2.48 12.19 4.18
N LEU A 88 1.83 12.25 5.35
CA LEU A 88 2.09 13.22 6.42
C LEU A 88 3.36 12.93 7.25
N VAL A 89 4.30 12.16 6.72
CA VAL A 89 5.47 11.64 7.46
C VAL A 89 6.31 12.76 8.10
N SER A 90 6.47 13.89 7.40
CA SER A 90 7.21 15.06 7.89
C SER A 90 6.62 15.68 9.16
N VAL A 91 5.31 15.53 9.41
CA VAL A 91 4.67 16.01 10.65
C VAL A 91 5.32 15.38 11.88
N ILE A 92 5.71 14.10 11.82
CA ILE A 92 6.36 13.41 12.93
C ILE A 92 7.89 13.52 12.81
N ALA A 93 8.43 13.33 11.61
CA ALA A 93 9.86 13.26 11.38
C ALA A 93 10.58 14.60 11.64
N GLU A 94 9.99 15.71 11.19
CA GLU A 94 10.62 17.03 11.15
C GLU A 94 10.08 17.98 12.22
N SER A 95 9.18 17.52 13.08
CA SER A 95 8.63 18.36 14.14
C SER A 95 9.66 18.75 15.20
N ARG A 96 9.33 19.78 15.97
CA ARG A 96 10.11 20.22 17.13
C ARG A 96 9.23 20.12 18.35
N VAL A 97 9.65 19.28 19.31
CA VAL A 97 8.92 19.05 20.55
C VAL A 97 9.04 20.29 21.44
N LEU A 98 7.89 20.81 21.86
CA LEU A 98 7.78 21.95 22.79
C LEU A 98 7.50 21.48 24.22
N TYR A 99 6.82 20.35 24.36
CA TYR A 99 6.48 19.76 25.64
C TYR A 99 6.41 18.24 25.53
N SER A 100 6.93 17.57 26.55
CA SER A 100 6.66 16.18 26.84
C SER A 100 6.25 16.06 28.31
N ARG A 101 5.25 15.23 28.59
CA ARG A 101 4.80 14.95 29.95
C ARG A 101 5.86 14.21 30.77
N SER A 102 6.61 13.31 30.13
CA SER A 102 7.68 12.52 30.77
C SER A 102 8.73 12.07 29.76
N ASP A 103 9.86 11.60 30.27
CA ASP A 103 10.93 11.03 29.43
C ASP A 103 10.44 9.79 28.66
N ASP A 104 9.58 8.96 29.27
CA ASP A 104 9.00 7.78 28.60
C ASP A 104 8.11 8.16 27.39
N GLU A 105 7.32 9.24 27.50
CA GLU A 105 6.48 9.70 26.38
C GLU A 105 7.34 10.30 25.27
N LEU A 106 8.43 10.99 25.64
CA LEU A 106 9.40 11.51 24.68
C LEU A 106 10.16 10.37 23.98
N ALA A 107 10.58 9.34 24.72
CA ALA A 107 11.21 8.15 24.17
C ALA A 107 10.27 7.40 23.21
N ARG A 108 9.00 7.25 23.59
CA ARG A 108 7.98 6.67 22.70
C ARG A 108 7.80 7.47 21.40
N PHE A 109 7.78 8.81 21.50
CA PHE A 109 7.71 9.67 20.32
C PHE A 109 8.95 9.55 19.44
N ASN A 110 10.14 9.52 20.03
CA ASN A 110 11.39 9.31 19.31
C ASN A 110 11.45 7.93 18.63
N GLY A 111 10.86 6.89 19.25
CA GLY A 111 10.70 5.58 18.61
C GLY A 111 9.89 5.63 17.31
N LEU A 112 8.94 6.57 17.16
CA LEU A 112 8.26 6.80 15.88
C LEU A 112 9.22 7.36 14.82
N ARG A 113 10.11 8.27 15.20
CA ARG A 113 11.13 8.84 14.29
C ARG A 113 12.16 7.80 13.88
N GLU A 114 12.59 6.97 14.82
CA GLU A 114 13.47 5.84 14.54
C GLU A 114 12.82 4.87 13.55
N LYS A 115 11.52 4.57 13.72
CA LYS A 115 10.77 3.75 12.75
C LYS A 115 10.78 4.36 11.34
N ILE A 116 10.54 5.67 11.23
CA ILE A 116 10.62 6.38 9.94
C ILE A 116 12.01 6.24 9.34
N ALA A 117 13.06 6.51 10.14
CA ALA A 117 14.44 6.43 9.70
C ALA A 117 14.82 5.02 9.22
N LEU A 118 14.35 3.97 9.91
CA LEU A 118 14.55 2.57 9.50
C LEU A 118 13.89 2.26 8.15
N LEU A 119 12.64 2.70 7.93
CA LEU A 119 11.94 2.49 6.66
C LEU A 119 12.61 3.22 5.48
N CYS A 120 13.31 4.32 5.75
CA CYS A 120 14.12 5.03 4.75
C CYS A 120 15.44 4.31 4.39
N LYS A 121 15.84 3.25 5.10
CA LYS A 121 17.08 2.51 4.80
C LYS A 121 16.88 1.40 3.76
N PRO A 122 17.90 1.06 2.95
CA PRO A 122 17.80 0.07 1.88
C PRO A 122 17.25 -1.31 2.30
N GLU A 123 17.44 -1.73 3.55
CA GLU A 123 16.96 -3.01 4.05
C GLU A 123 15.43 -3.12 4.06
N ASN A 124 14.72 -1.99 4.13
CA ASN A 124 13.26 -1.93 4.10
C ASN A 124 12.68 -1.70 2.69
N ARG A 125 13.49 -1.86 1.64
CA ARG A 125 13.08 -1.58 0.26
C ARG A 125 11.84 -2.35 -0.16
N THR A 126 11.76 -3.64 0.12
CA THR A 126 10.61 -4.49 -0.21
C THR A 126 9.32 -4.00 0.45
N VAL A 127 9.40 -3.57 1.73
CA VAL A 127 8.25 -3.01 2.46
C VAL A 127 7.77 -1.73 1.81
N MET A 128 8.69 -0.83 1.46
CA MET A 128 8.37 0.46 0.85
C MET A 128 7.81 0.31 -0.57
N ILE A 129 8.31 -0.65 -1.35
CA ILE A 129 7.75 -1.01 -2.65
C ILE A 129 6.32 -1.54 -2.50
N GLY A 130 6.05 -2.41 -1.52
CA GLY A 130 4.69 -2.89 -1.23
C GLY A 130 3.72 -1.74 -0.95
N LYS A 131 4.14 -0.77 -0.14
CA LYS A 131 3.35 0.45 0.09
C LYS A 131 3.13 1.28 -1.18
N ALA A 132 4.15 1.37 -2.05
CA ALA A 132 4.02 2.07 -3.33
C ALA A 132 3.00 1.39 -4.26
N VAL A 133 2.95 0.05 -4.26
CA VAL A 133 1.97 -0.79 -4.98
C VAL A 133 0.55 -0.50 -4.51
N ASP A 134 0.33 -0.52 -3.19
CA ASP A 134 -1.00 -0.25 -2.63
C ASP A 134 -1.45 1.18 -2.94
N ASN A 135 -0.54 2.14 -2.82
CA ASN A 135 -0.86 3.54 -3.02
C ASN A 135 -1.10 3.90 -4.49
N ILE A 136 -0.35 3.33 -5.44
CA ILE A 136 -0.58 3.58 -6.87
C ILE A 136 -1.90 2.97 -7.33
N GLY A 137 -2.32 1.85 -6.72
CA GLY A 137 -3.62 1.22 -6.99
C GLY A 137 -4.82 2.14 -6.75
N LYS A 138 -4.72 3.08 -5.80
CA LYS A 138 -5.76 4.10 -5.53
C LYS A 138 -6.04 4.98 -6.74
N CYS A 139 -5.07 5.16 -7.65
CA CYS A 139 -5.25 5.98 -8.85
C CYS A 139 -6.33 5.44 -9.79
N TYR A 140 -6.58 4.13 -9.80
CA TYR A 140 -7.59 3.53 -10.69
C TYR A 140 -9.00 4.02 -10.37
N ILE A 141 -9.32 4.27 -9.10
CA ILE A 141 -10.61 4.86 -8.68
C ILE A 141 -10.76 6.26 -9.29
N HIS A 142 -9.70 7.08 -9.23
CA HIS A 142 -9.72 8.44 -9.76
C HIS A 142 -9.78 8.46 -11.28
N LEU A 143 -9.05 7.58 -11.97
CA LEU A 143 -9.14 7.42 -13.42
C LEU A 143 -10.56 6.99 -13.86
N TYR A 144 -11.21 6.12 -13.10
CA TYR A 144 -12.61 5.76 -13.34
C TYR A 144 -13.54 6.97 -13.14
N ASN A 145 -13.40 7.70 -12.02
CA ASN A 145 -14.18 8.91 -11.76
C ASN A 145 -14.00 9.99 -12.83
N MET A 146 -12.81 10.11 -13.43
CA MET A 146 -12.59 11.04 -14.54
C MET A 146 -13.42 10.68 -15.78
N LYS A 147 -13.63 9.39 -16.07
CA LYS A 147 -14.55 8.95 -17.14
C LYS A 147 -15.98 9.40 -16.86
N GLU A 148 -16.44 9.25 -15.61
CA GLU A 148 -17.75 9.77 -15.16
C GLU A 148 -17.85 11.29 -15.33
N CYS A 149 -16.80 12.03 -14.97
CA CYS A 149 -16.74 13.48 -15.14
C CYS A 149 -16.85 13.89 -16.62
N ILE A 150 -16.16 13.16 -17.52
CA ILE A 150 -16.23 13.39 -18.97
C ILE A 150 -17.66 13.16 -19.49
N MET A 151 -18.30 12.06 -19.08
CA MET A 151 -19.69 11.77 -19.49
C MET A 151 -20.69 12.83 -19.00
N LYS A 152 -20.44 13.39 -17.82
CA LYS A 152 -21.26 14.46 -17.23
C LYS A 152 -20.88 15.87 -17.71
N ASN A 153 -19.86 16.00 -18.56
CA ASN A 153 -19.29 17.28 -18.98
C ASN A 153 -18.93 18.18 -17.78
N ASP A 154 -18.30 17.61 -16.74
CA ASP A 154 -17.88 18.30 -15.51
C ASP A 154 -16.35 18.45 -15.46
N PRO A 155 -15.81 19.53 -16.05
CA PRO A 155 -14.38 19.73 -16.08
C PRO A 155 -13.76 20.13 -14.75
N ILE A 156 -14.56 20.63 -13.80
CA ILE A 156 -14.07 21.01 -12.48
C ILE A 156 -13.79 19.75 -11.67
N SER A 157 -14.75 18.83 -11.60
CA SER A 157 -14.56 17.56 -10.90
C SER A 157 -13.45 16.72 -11.52
N CYS A 158 -13.32 16.73 -12.86
CA CYS A 158 -12.22 16.06 -13.55
C CYS A 158 -10.85 16.55 -13.06
N ARG A 159 -10.67 17.87 -12.87
CA ARG A 159 -9.42 18.42 -12.32
C ARG A 159 -9.16 18.00 -10.89
N PHE A 160 -10.19 17.94 -10.06
CA PHE A 160 -10.06 17.44 -8.69
C PHE A 160 -9.60 15.98 -8.66
N GLU A 161 -10.18 15.12 -9.51
CA GLU A 161 -9.75 13.73 -9.64
C GLU A 161 -8.30 13.63 -10.18
N ALA A 162 -7.93 14.46 -11.17
CA ALA A 162 -6.57 14.52 -11.68
C ALA A 162 -5.55 14.90 -10.58
N LEU A 163 -5.89 15.86 -9.72
CA LEU A 163 -5.03 16.23 -8.58
C LEU A 163 -4.88 15.08 -7.58
N LYS A 164 -5.93 14.28 -7.36
CA LYS A 164 -5.84 13.07 -6.51
C LYS A 164 -4.90 12.03 -7.12
N VAL A 165 -4.98 11.81 -8.43
CA VAL A 165 -4.00 10.97 -9.16
C VAL A 165 -2.58 11.49 -8.95
N THR A 166 -2.35 12.78 -9.16
CA THR A 166 -1.03 13.40 -8.98
C THR A 166 -0.48 13.21 -7.57
N LYS A 167 -1.31 13.42 -6.53
CA LYS A 167 -0.92 13.22 -5.13
C LYS A 167 -0.53 11.77 -4.84
N SER A 168 -1.34 10.82 -5.30
CA SER A 168 -1.05 9.39 -5.15
C SER A 168 0.25 9.01 -5.88
N VAL A 169 0.46 9.47 -7.11
CA VAL A 169 1.70 9.22 -7.85
C VAL A 169 2.91 9.78 -7.12
N MET A 170 2.86 11.04 -6.68
CA MET A 170 3.96 11.68 -5.94
C MET A 170 4.32 10.90 -4.68
N PHE A 171 3.32 10.47 -3.91
CA PHE A 171 3.58 9.67 -2.71
C PHE A 171 4.14 8.28 -3.05
N SER A 172 3.63 7.62 -4.09
CA SER A 172 4.23 6.36 -4.58
C SER A 172 5.67 6.53 -5.04
N LEU A 173 6.05 7.67 -5.63
CA LEU A 173 7.44 7.97 -5.96
C LEU A 173 8.29 8.20 -4.70
N ALA A 174 7.78 8.89 -3.68
CA ALA A 174 8.47 9.03 -2.41
C ALA A 174 8.75 7.66 -1.76
N LEU A 175 7.73 6.80 -1.72
CA LEU A 175 7.84 5.42 -1.23
C LEU A 175 8.87 4.61 -2.01
N LEU A 176 8.86 4.68 -3.35
CA LEU A 176 9.81 3.96 -4.22
C LEU A 176 11.26 4.42 -4.00
N ASN A 177 11.47 5.69 -3.65
CA ASN A 177 12.76 6.27 -3.30
C ASN A 177 13.07 6.18 -1.80
N GLN A 178 12.26 5.45 -1.01
CA GLN A 178 12.39 5.29 0.44
C GLN A 178 12.55 6.62 1.19
N THR A 179 11.71 7.58 0.83
CA THR A 179 11.77 8.94 1.37
C THR A 179 10.37 9.52 1.55
N TYR A 180 10.30 10.71 2.13
CA TYR A 180 9.10 11.53 2.28
C TYR A 180 9.42 12.98 1.92
N PHE A 181 8.38 13.77 1.64
CA PHE A 181 8.56 15.19 1.33
C PHE A 181 8.52 16.04 2.59
N SER A 182 9.49 16.95 2.69
CA SER A 182 9.68 17.81 3.87
C SER A 182 8.80 19.08 3.84
N THR A 183 8.32 19.44 2.65
CA THR A 183 7.52 20.64 2.42
C THR A 183 6.12 20.33 1.92
N GLY A 184 5.21 21.31 2.04
CA GLY A 184 3.85 21.20 1.50
C GLY A 184 3.82 21.11 -0.03
N TRP A 185 2.74 20.53 -0.57
CA TRP A 185 2.57 20.10 -1.97
C TRP A 185 3.13 21.02 -3.06
N GLY A 186 2.96 22.35 -2.94
CA GLY A 186 3.46 23.30 -3.93
C GLY A 186 4.99 23.41 -3.97
N LYS A 187 5.66 23.31 -2.82
CA LYS A 187 7.12 23.35 -2.69
C LYS A 187 7.75 21.97 -2.94
N SER A 188 7.00 20.89 -2.70
CA SER A 188 7.46 19.51 -2.93
C SER A 188 7.75 19.20 -4.40
N MET A 189 7.29 20.03 -5.36
CA MET A 189 7.52 19.75 -6.78
C MET A 189 9.00 19.62 -7.14
N ASN A 190 9.84 20.50 -6.58
CA ASN A 190 11.30 20.41 -6.80
C ASN A 190 11.87 19.13 -6.16
N GLU A 191 11.41 18.76 -4.97
CA GLU A 191 11.79 17.50 -4.31
C GLU A 191 11.41 16.30 -5.18
N VAL A 192 10.17 16.25 -5.67
CA VAL A 192 9.65 15.18 -6.55
C VAL A 192 10.47 15.09 -7.84
N LEU A 193 10.74 16.21 -8.49
CA LEU A 193 11.53 16.25 -9.73
C LEU A 193 13.00 15.89 -9.51
N SER A 194 13.52 16.04 -8.29
CA SER A 194 14.88 15.64 -7.94
C SER A 194 15.04 14.14 -7.66
N LEU A 195 13.94 13.39 -7.46
CA LEU A 195 13.99 11.97 -7.10
C LEU A 195 14.77 11.13 -8.13
N PRO A 196 15.67 10.23 -7.70
CA PRO A 196 16.39 9.33 -8.59
C PRO A 196 15.47 8.42 -9.42
N LEU A 197 14.49 7.78 -8.77
CA LEU A 197 13.52 6.90 -9.43
C LEU A 197 12.24 7.67 -9.73
N LYS A 198 12.08 8.09 -10.99
CA LYS A 198 10.92 8.83 -11.49
C LYS A 198 10.71 8.63 -12.99
N PRO A 199 9.50 8.87 -13.52
CA PRO A 199 9.29 8.90 -14.98
C PRO A 199 10.18 9.96 -15.63
N LYS A 200 10.80 9.63 -16.77
CA LYS A 200 11.73 10.55 -17.48
C LYS A 200 11.06 11.88 -17.85
N ASN A 201 9.79 11.82 -18.25
CA ASN A 201 8.97 12.96 -18.65
C ASN A 201 8.04 13.46 -17.52
N LEU A 202 8.38 13.20 -16.25
CA LEU A 202 7.50 13.53 -15.12
C LEU A 202 7.04 14.99 -15.12
N LYS A 203 7.96 15.94 -15.34
CA LYS A 203 7.64 17.37 -15.37
C LYS A 203 6.59 17.70 -16.44
N GLU A 204 6.82 17.22 -17.66
CA GLU A 204 5.91 17.45 -18.80
C GLU A 204 4.51 16.88 -18.54
N LEU A 205 4.43 15.71 -17.90
CA LEU A 205 3.14 15.10 -17.52
C LEU A 205 2.42 15.95 -16.45
N LEU A 206 3.13 16.40 -15.43
CA LEU A 206 2.55 17.23 -14.35
C LEU A 206 2.09 18.60 -14.86
N ASP A 207 2.90 19.24 -15.70
CA ASP A 207 2.56 20.50 -16.36
C ASP A 207 1.33 20.30 -17.26
N GLY A 208 1.28 19.21 -18.03
CA GLY A 208 0.16 18.89 -18.90
C GLY A 208 -1.17 18.68 -18.15
N ILE A 209 -1.15 18.04 -16.98
CA ILE A 209 -2.33 17.91 -16.11
C ILE A 209 -2.82 19.28 -15.63
N THR A 210 -1.89 20.17 -15.26
CA THR A 210 -2.20 21.47 -14.67
C THR A 210 -2.71 22.47 -15.72
N LEU A 211 -2.07 22.48 -16.90
CA LEU A 211 -2.29 23.50 -17.93
C LEU A 211 -3.39 23.14 -18.94
N SER A 212 -3.69 21.85 -19.14
CA SER A 212 -4.73 21.44 -20.09
C SER A 212 -6.11 21.95 -19.67
N ALA A 213 -6.93 22.36 -20.64
CA ALA A 213 -8.34 22.70 -20.47
C ALA A 213 -9.30 21.53 -20.78
N ASP A 214 -8.82 20.51 -21.48
CA ASP A 214 -9.61 19.37 -21.92
C ASP A 214 -9.48 18.19 -20.95
N CYS A 215 -10.62 17.71 -20.45
CA CYS A 215 -10.72 16.57 -19.54
C CYS A 215 -10.23 15.26 -20.15
N ILE A 216 -10.52 15.04 -21.44
CA ILE A 216 -10.09 13.83 -22.12
C ILE A 216 -8.56 13.83 -22.19
N GLN A 217 -7.97 14.96 -22.52
CA GLN A 217 -6.51 15.12 -22.52
C GLN A 217 -5.91 14.97 -21.11
N ILE A 218 -6.50 15.58 -20.07
CA ILE A 218 -6.03 15.43 -18.68
C ILE A 218 -6.06 13.95 -18.29
N MET A 219 -7.15 13.24 -18.56
CA MET A 219 -7.27 11.80 -18.24
C MET A 219 -6.21 10.96 -18.95
N LYS A 220 -5.94 11.21 -20.23
CA LYS A 220 -4.86 10.53 -20.98
C LYS A 220 -3.49 10.77 -20.37
N ILE A 221 -3.22 12.00 -19.91
CA ILE A 221 -1.95 12.34 -19.26
C ILE A 221 -1.85 11.67 -17.88
N CYS A 222 -2.93 11.66 -17.10
CA CYS A 222 -3.00 10.93 -15.84
C CYS A 222 -2.76 9.43 -16.03
N ASP A 223 -3.37 8.81 -17.04
CA ASP A 223 -3.16 7.40 -17.37
C ASP A 223 -1.70 7.11 -17.76
N LYS A 224 -1.09 7.99 -18.58
CA LYS A 224 0.34 7.92 -18.91
C LYS A 224 1.23 8.03 -17.66
N LEU A 225 0.89 8.93 -16.75
CA LEU A 225 1.63 9.15 -15.50
C LEU A 225 1.54 7.93 -14.58
N VAL A 226 0.34 7.38 -14.41
CA VAL A 226 0.09 6.17 -13.61
C VAL A 226 0.80 4.96 -14.22
N SER A 227 0.64 4.72 -15.51
CA SER A 227 1.28 3.58 -16.19
C SER A 227 2.81 3.66 -16.15
N SER A 228 3.39 4.85 -16.38
CA SER A 228 4.85 5.03 -16.30
C SER A 228 5.38 4.81 -14.87
N THR A 229 4.63 5.22 -13.85
CA THR A 229 4.99 5.01 -12.44
C THR A 229 4.83 3.54 -12.05
N LYS A 230 3.75 2.88 -12.49
CA LYS A 230 3.54 1.43 -12.35
C LYS A 230 4.70 0.64 -12.95
N SER A 231 5.17 0.99 -14.15
CA SER A 231 6.31 0.31 -14.77
C SER A 231 7.59 0.42 -13.93
N LEU A 232 7.83 1.56 -13.27
CA LEU A 232 8.98 1.73 -12.36
C LEU A 232 8.82 0.83 -11.13
N ILE A 233 7.65 0.81 -10.50
CA ILE A 233 7.36 -0.05 -9.34
C ILE A 233 7.57 -1.53 -9.69
N LEU A 234 7.01 -1.99 -10.82
CA LEU A 234 7.17 -3.38 -11.28
C LEU A 234 8.64 -3.72 -11.58
N THR A 235 9.43 -2.75 -12.06
CA THR A 235 10.87 -2.94 -12.28
C THR A 235 11.59 -3.10 -10.96
N GLU A 236 11.29 -2.26 -9.97
CA GLU A 236 11.92 -2.37 -8.65
C GLU A 236 11.49 -3.62 -7.88
N GLN A 237 10.26 -4.09 -8.04
CA GLN A 237 9.84 -5.39 -7.50
C GLN A 237 10.69 -6.55 -8.04
N LYS A 238 11.07 -6.50 -9.32
CA LYS A 238 11.98 -7.49 -9.90
C LYS A 238 13.39 -7.41 -9.30
N ASN A 239 13.85 -6.20 -8.99
CA ASN A 239 15.15 -5.96 -8.36
C ASN A 239 15.18 -6.41 -6.89
N THR A 240 14.02 -6.50 -6.23
CA THR A 240 13.87 -6.98 -4.84
C THR A 240 13.24 -8.36 -4.77
N ARG A 241 13.62 -9.26 -5.68
CA ARG A 241 13.16 -10.66 -5.65
C ARG A 241 13.50 -11.30 -4.30
N GLN A 242 12.57 -12.10 -3.81
CA GLN A 242 12.74 -12.89 -2.59
C GLN A 242 13.48 -14.18 -2.92
N ASP A 243 14.34 -14.60 -1.99
CA ASP A 243 14.94 -15.94 -2.03
C ASP A 243 13.97 -16.90 -1.34
N VAL A 244 13.19 -17.62 -2.15
CA VAL A 244 12.13 -18.54 -1.69
C VAL A 244 12.32 -19.89 -2.37
N THR A 245 11.90 -20.95 -1.69
CA THR A 245 11.91 -22.30 -2.25
C THR A 245 10.49 -22.77 -2.52
N TYR A 246 10.35 -23.77 -3.39
CA TYR A 246 9.06 -24.44 -3.57
C TYR A 246 8.51 -24.96 -2.25
N SER A 247 9.35 -25.60 -1.42
CA SER A 247 8.94 -26.09 -0.10
C SER A 247 8.44 -24.96 0.81
N SER A 248 9.08 -23.79 0.85
CA SER A 248 8.62 -22.70 1.71
C SER A 248 7.27 -22.12 1.28
N ILE A 249 6.95 -22.15 -0.02
CA ILE A 249 5.71 -21.60 -0.58
C ILE A 249 4.56 -22.62 -0.56
N PHE A 250 4.85 -23.87 -0.88
CA PHE A 250 3.83 -24.92 -1.05
C PHE A 250 3.62 -25.81 0.17
N ASN A 251 4.33 -25.58 1.28
CA ASN A 251 4.14 -26.35 2.51
C ASN A 251 2.67 -26.31 2.97
N GLY A 252 2.02 -27.48 3.03
CA GLY A 252 0.62 -27.62 3.42
C GLY A 252 -0.41 -27.21 2.36
N TYR A 253 0.02 -26.64 1.24
CA TYR A 253 -0.90 -26.11 0.22
C TYR A 253 -1.65 -27.21 -0.52
N PHE A 254 -0.98 -28.34 -0.83
CA PHE A 254 -1.64 -29.45 -1.54
C PHE A 254 -2.77 -30.06 -0.70
N GLU A 255 -2.52 -30.22 0.60
CA GLU A 255 -3.48 -30.73 1.58
C GLU A 255 -4.68 -29.80 1.73
N GLU A 256 -4.45 -28.48 1.75
CA GLU A 256 -5.53 -27.48 1.79
C GLU A 256 -6.36 -27.47 0.50
N VAL A 257 -5.69 -27.38 -0.66
CA VAL A 257 -6.35 -27.25 -1.97
C VAL A 257 -7.08 -28.54 -2.39
N LYS A 258 -6.74 -29.71 -1.82
CA LYS A 258 -7.44 -30.97 -2.08
C LYS A 258 -8.95 -30.87 -1.80
N SER A 259 -9.34 -30.11 -0.78
CA SER A 259 -10.75 -29.85 -0.47
C SER A 259 -11.45 -29.10 -1.62
N SER A 260 -10.75 -28.16 -2.27
CA SER A 260 -11.24 -27.40 -3.43
C SER A 260 -11.37 -28.27 -4.67
N PHE A 261 -10.40 -29.16 -4.95
CA PHE A 261 -10.52 -30.14 -6.04
C PHE A 261 -11.77 -31.02 -5.88
N ASN A 262 -11.98 -31.59 -4.69
CA ASN A 262 -13.16 -32.40 -4.39
C ASN A 262 -14.47 -31.60 -4.54
N LYS A 263 -14.47 -30.34 -4.11
CA LYS A 263 -15.62 -29.44 -4.25
C LYS A 263 -15.94 -29.18 -5.73
N ILE A 264 -14.95 -28.93 -6.58
CA ILE A 264 -15.16 -28.75 -8.02
C ILE A 264 -15.76 -30.01 -8.64
N ILE A 265 -15.19 -31.19 -8.34
CA ILE A 265 -15.68 -32.47 -8.87
C ILE A 265 -17.13 -32.71 -8.46
N SER A 266 -17.45 -32.56 -7.16
CA SER A 266 -18.80 -32.73 -6.64
C SER A 266 -19.78 -31.73 -7.27
N ALA A 267 -19.37 -30.47 -7.42
CA ALA A 267 -20.19 -29.44 -8.06
C ALA A 267 -20.50 -29.80 -9.53
N CYS A 268 -19.50 -30.28 -10.28
CA CYS A 268 -19.73 -30.78 -11.64
C CYS A 268 -20.72 -31.96 -11.67
N ASP A 269 -20.60 -32.92 -10.75
CA ASP A 269 -21.48 -34.10 -10.68
C ASP A 269 -22.94 -33.76 -10.37
N HIS A 270 -23.17 -32.69 -9.61
CA HIS A 270 -24.52 -32.25 -9.22
C HIS A 270 -25.07 -31.14 -10.11
N GLY A 271 -24.35 -30.72 -11.16
CA GLY A 271 -24.78 -29.62 -12.02
C GLY A 271 -24.68 -28.23 -11.38
N ASP A 272 -23.96 -28.09 -10.25
CA ASP A 272 -23.74 -26.81 -9.57
C ASP A 272 -22.62 -26.02 -10.27
N GLN A 273 -23.02 -25.32 -11.34
CA GLN A 273 -22.10 -24.58 -12.18
C GLN A 273 -21.39 -23.44 -11.43
N ASP A 274 -22.09 -22.72 -10.57
CA ASP A 274 -21.53 -21.56 -9.88
C ASP A 274 -20.39 -22.01 -8.95
N THR A 275 -20.65 -23.02 -8.11
CA THR A 275 -19.61 -23.57 -7.22
C THR A 275 -18.42 -24.11 -8.03
N ALA A 276 -18.68 -24.81 -9.13
CA ALA A 276 -17.61 -25.38 -9.97
C ALA A 276 -16.71 -24.28 -10.56
N ILE A 277 -17.29 -23.24 -11.17
CA ILE A 277 -16.53 -22.16 -11.82
C ILE A 277 -15.77 -21.31 -10.80
N TYR A 278 -16.44 -20.85 -9.73
CA TYR A 278 -15.78 -19.97 -8.76
C TYR A 278 -14.64 -20.68 -8.02
N THR A 279 -14.83 -21.95 -7.66
CA THR A 279 -13.78 -22.73 -7.00
C THR A 279 -12.63 -23.02 -7.97
N ALA A 280 -12.92 -23.35 -9.23
CA ALA A 280 -11.89 -23.55 -10.26
C ALA A 280 -11.07 -22.27 -10.52
N HIS A 281 -11.74 -21.11 -10.57
CA HIS A 281 -11.05 -19.82 -10.70
C HIS A 281 -10.05 -19.60 -9.56
N GLN A 282 -10.49 -19.79 -8.31
CA GLN A 282 -9.66 -19.58 -7.15
C GLN A 282 -8.42 -20.47 -7.19
N VAL A 283 -8.61 -21.77 -7.44
CA VAL A 283 -7.51 -22.76 -7.51
C VAL A 283 -6.50 -22.38 -8.59
N GLN A 284 -6.95 -22.12 -9.82
CA GLN A 284 -6.04 -21.78 -10.91
C GLN A 284 -5.31 -20.45 -10.65
N HIS A 285 -6.01 -19.44 -10.10
CA HIS A 285 -5.42 -18.15 -9.77
C HIS A 285 -4.34 -18.27 -8.68
N GLU A 286 -4.66 -18.92 -7.57
CA GLU A 286 -3.76 -19.11 -6.44
C GLU A 286 -2.52 -19.91 -6.82
N LEU A 287 -2.71 -21.05 -7.51
CA LEU A 287 -1.61 -21.86 -8.01
C LEU A 287 -0.72 -21.07 -8.99
N SER A 288 -1.30 -20.28 -9.89
CA SER A 288 -0.52 -19.42 -10.80
C SER A 288 0.32 -18.39 -10.03
N SER A 289 -0.23 -17.81 -8.97
CA SER A 289 0.47 -16.86 -8.10
C SER A 289 1.63 -17.51 -7.36
N PHE A 290 1.40 -18.68 -6.75
CA PHE A 290 2.42 -19.42 -6.01
C PHE A 290 3.55 -19.86 -6.92
N LEU A 291 3.22 -20.39 -8.11
CA LEU A 291 4.21 -20.78 -9.11
C LEU A 291 5.08 -19.60 -9.56
N LYS A 292 4.48 -18.42 -9.80
CA LYS A 292 5.26 -17.23 -10.14
C LYS A 292 6.20 -16.85 -9.02
N LEU A 293 5.72 -16.82 -7.77
CA LEU A 293 6.56 -16.51 -6.62
C LEU A 293 7.72 -17.51 -6.51
N SER A 294 7.45 -18.82 -6.63
CA SER A 294 8.48 -19.86 -6.55
C SER A 294 9.50 -19.80 -7.70
N GLU A 295 9.08 -19.44 -8.93
CA GLU A 295 9.99 -19.40 -10.09
C GLU A 295 10.77 -18.07 -10.20
N THR A 296 10.22 -16.97 -9.69
CA THR A 296 10.79 -15.63 -9.93
C THR A 296 11.22 -14.90 -8.66
N GLY A 297 10.78 -15.35 -7.49
CA GLY A 297 10.91 -14.63 -6.22
C GLY A 297 10.01 -13.40 -6.11
N ILE A 298 9.06 -13.19 -7.04
CA ILE A 298 8.27 -11.97 -7.13
C ILE A 298 6.80 -12.29 -6.88
N ASN A 299 6.22 -11.65 -5.88
CA ASN A 299 4.79 -11.73 -5.59
C ASN A 299 3.94 -11.12 -6.71
N SER A 300 2.84 -11.79 -7.04
CA SER A 300 1.75 -11.15 -7.79
C SER A 300 1.06 -10.12 -6.90
N THR A 301 0.67 -8.99 -7.49
CA THR A 301 -0.02 -7.91 -6.78
C THR A 301 -1.27 -7.49 -7.56
N ASN A 302 -2.10 -6.64 -6.96
CA ASN A 302 -3.27 -6.06 -7.63
C ASN A 302 -2.92 -5.15 -8.82
N LEU A 303 -1.62 -4.88 -9.08
CA LEU A 303 -1.18 -4.22 -10.29
C LEU A 303 -1.03 -5.17 -11.47
N ASN A 304 -0.94 -6.47 -11.22
CA ASN A 304 -0.80 -7.48 -12.24
C ASN A 304 -2.16 -7.92 -12.76
N ILE A 305 -2.26 -8.11 -14.07
CA ILE A 305 -3.35 -8.88 -14.67
C ILE A 305 -2.99 -10.37 -14.63
N TYR A 306 -3.97 -11.26 -14.77
CA TYR A 306 -3.73 -12.71 -14.75
C TYR A 306 -2.64 -13.16 -15.75
N ALA A 307 -2.64 -12.54 -16.95
CA ALA A 307 -1.63 -12.80 -17.98
C ALA A 307 -0.18 -12.47 -17.54
N ASP A 308 0.02 -11.61 -16.54
CA ASP A 308 1.36 -11.28 -16.03
C ASP A 308 1.96 -12.36 -15.12
N PHE A 309 1.18 -13.39 -14.75
CA PHE A 309 1.64 -14.44 -13.83
C PHE A 309 1.19 -15.86 -14.18
N ASN A 310 0.27 -16.04 -15.13
CA ASN A 310 -0.14 -17.37 -15.57
C ASN A 310 0.92 -18.07 -16.45
N GLN A 311 1.98 -17.39 -16.89
CA GLN A 311 3.03 -18.04 -17.69
C GLN A 311 3.70 -19.19 -16.94
N SER A 312 3.95 -19.04 -15.63
CA SER A 312 4.53 -20.13 -14.82
C SER A 312 3.59 -21.33 -14.76
N TYR A 313 2.28 -21.12 -14.69
CA TYR A 313 1.27 -22.17 -14.75
C TYR A 313 1.32 -22.95 -16.07
N HIS A 314 1.39 -22.23 -17.19
CA HIS A 314 1.50 -22.82 -18.52
C HIS A 314 2.81 -23.57 -18.76
N ASN A 315 3.92 -23.13 -18.16
CA ASN A 315 5.20 -23.82 -18.27
C ASN A 315 5.18 -25.23 -17.67
N PHE A 316 4.30 -25.51 -16.69
CA PHE A 316 4.08 -26.85 -16.16
C PHE A 316 3.05 -27.67 -16.96
N ASN A 317 2.55 -27.12 -18.07
CA ASN A 317 1.58 -27.74 -18.95
C ASN A 317 0.31 -28.18 -18.19
N PHE A 318 -0.10 -27.39 -17.20
CA PHE A 318 -1.34 -27.60 -16.45
C PHE A 318 -2.56 -27.25 -17.32
N PRO A 319 -3.68 -27.97 -17.18
CA PRO A 319 -4.87 -27.71 -17.99
C PRO A 319 -5.51 -26.38 -17.60
N ASP A 320 -5.87 -25.55 -18.58
CA ASP A 320 -6.59 -24.31 -18.33
C ASP A 320 -8.07 -24.62 -18.01
N LEU A 321 -8.46 -24.46 -16.74
CA LEU A 321 -9.77 -24.85 -16.23
C LEU A 321 -10.91 -24.05 -16.86
N PHE A 322 -10.66 -22.78 -17.21
CA PHE A 322 -11.64 -21.93 -17.90
C PHE A 322 -11.90 -22.40 -19.34
N THR A 323 -10.82 -22.71 -20.05
CA THR A 323 -10.90 -23.23 -21.41
C THR A 323 -11.58 -24.60 -21.41
N ALA A 324 -11.28 -25.45 -20.42
CA ALA A 324 -11.93 -26.75 -20.26
C ALA A 324 -13.44 -26.61 -20.00
N PHE A 325 -13.86 -25.67 -19.14
CA PHE A 325 -15.27 -25.40 -18.90
C PHE A 325 -15.97 -24.83 -20.14
N THR A 326 -15.37 -23.84 -20.81
CA THR A 326 -16.00 -23.18 -21.97
C THR A 326 -16.12 -24.09 -23.19
N SER A 327 -15.21 -25.06 -23.34
CA SER A 327 -15.23 -26.01 -24.47
C SER A 327 -15.97 -27.32 -24.18
N GLY A 328 -15.96 -27.79 -22.93
CA GLY A 328 -16.49 -29.10 -22.55
C GLY A 328 -17.54 -29.09 -21.43
N GLY A 329 -17.99 -27.91 -20.98
CA GLY A 329 -18.94 -27.77 -19.87
C GLY A 329 -18.40 -28.33 -18.55
N LEU A 330 -19.32 -28.79 -17.69
CA LEU A 330 -18.96 -29.36 -16.39
C LEU A 330 -18.13 -30.63 -16.50
N ASP A 331 -18.37 -31.46 -17.53
CA ASP A 331 -17.59 -32.66 -17.79
C ASP A 331 -16.14 -32.31 -18.16
N GLY A 332 -15.97 -31.32 -19.06
CA GLY A 332 -14.65 -30.81 -19.43
C GLY A 332 -13.88 -30.26 -18.22
N LEU A 333 -14.54 -29.45 -17.39
CA LEU A 333 -13.96 -28.92 -16.17
C LEU A 333 -13.58 -30.02 -15.17
N LYS A 334 -14.45 -31.02 -14.98
CA LYS A 334 -14.19 -32.16 -14.09
C LYS A 334 -12.95 -32.95 -14.53
N MET A 335 -12.81 -33.22 -15.82
CA MET A 335 -11.63 -33.91 -16.34
C MET A 335 -10.36 -33.08 -16.16
N ALA A 336 -10.44 -31.78 -16.42
CA ALA A 336 -9.30 -30.87 -16.25
C ALA A 336 -8.85 -30.72 -14.80
N VAL A 337 -9.77 -30.68 -13.82
CA VAL A 337 -9.38 -30.58 -12.41
C VAL A 337 -8.72 -31.85 -11.89
N ILE A 338 -9.17 -33.03 -12.34
CA ILE A 338 -8.54 -34.32 -12.01
C ILE A 338 -7.11 -34.35 -12.60
N GLU A 339 -6.96 -33.93 -13.86
CA GLU A 339 -5.64 -33.85 -14.49
C GLU A 339 -4.72 -32.84 -13.78
N LEU A 340 -5.25 -31.68 -13.37
CA LEU A 340 -4.52 -30.66 -12.64
C LEU A 340 -4.00 -31.19 -11.30
N GLU A 341 -4.86 -31.86 -10.52
CA GLU A 341 -4.48 -32.44 -9.23
C GLU A 341 -3.28 -33.38 -9.38
N GLU A 342 -3.36 -34.32 -10.33
CA GLU A 342 -2.29 -35.30 -10.60
C GLU A 342 -0.99 -34.66 -11.09
N LYS A 343 -1.08 -33.64 -11.96
CA LYS A 343 0.09 -32.91 -12.44
C LYS A 343 0.72 -32.05 -11.34
N MET A 344 -0.10 -31.40 -10.52
CA MET A 344 0.36 -30.59 -9.39
C MET A 344 1.06 -31.46 -8.35
N ARG A 345 0.48 -32.59 -7.94
CA ARG A 345 1.07 -33.53 -7.00
C ARG A 345 2.46 -33.99 -7.46
N ARG A 346 2.58 -34.41 -8.71
CA ARG A 346 3.87 -34.82 -9.32
C ARG A 346 4.87 -33.68 -9.34
N MET A 347 4.43 -32.47 -9.71
CA MET A 347 5.28 -31.28 -9.73
C MET A 347 5.84 -30.96 -8.34
N LEU A 348 5.03 -31.03 -7.29
CA LEU A 348 5.45 -30.79 -5.92
C LEU A 348 6.48 -31.80 -5.41
N ILE A 349 6.26 -33.10 -5.65
CA ILE A 349 7.21 -34.16 -5.30
C ILE A 349 8.55 -33.94 -6.01
N ASN A 350 8.51 -33.63 -7.32
CA ASN A 350 9.72 -33.37 -8.12
C ASN A 350 10.48 -32.11 -7.65
N LYS A 351 9.80 -31.18 -6.99
CA LYS A 351 10.36 -29.96 -6.41
C LYS A 351 10.71 -30.13 -4.91
N GLU A 352 10.78 -31.38 -4.45
CA GLU A 352 11.14 -31.74 -3.06
C GLU A 352 10.21 -31.13 -2.01
N VAL A 353 8.95 -30.87 -2.36
CA VAL A 353 7.92 -30.45 -1.41
C VAL A 353 7.38 -31.70 -0.72
N HIS A 354 7.48 -31.73 0.61
CA HIS A 354 6.91 -32.80 1.41
C HIS A 354 5.37 -32.70 1.42
N LEU A 355 4.69 -33.83 1.19
CA LEU A 355 3.24 -33.94 1.20
C LEU A 355 2.81 -34.90 2.32
N ASN A 356 1.88 -34.46 3.17
CA ASN A 356 1.33 -35.26 4.26
C ASN A 356 0.15 -36.10 3.75
N GLU A 357 0.46 -37.17 3.04
CA GLU A 357 -0.52 -38.13 2.54
C GLU A 357 -0.40 -39.45 3.31
N PHE A 358 -1.50 -39.86 3.94
CA PHE A 358 -1.58 -41.08 4.73
C PHE A 358 -2.64 -42.00 4.12
N ARG A 359 -2.33 -43.29 4.02
CA ARG A 359 -3.23 -44.30 3.48
C ARG A 359 -4.34 -44.67 4.47
N ASP A 360 -4.04 -44.60 5.76
CA ASP A 360 -4.94 -44.94 6.84
C ASP A 360 -4.62 -44.18 8.13
N THR A 361 -5.47 -44.38 9.15
CA THR A 361 -5.33 -43.73 10.46
C THR A 361 -4.08 -44.18 11.21
N SER A 362 -3.59 -45.40 10.99
CA SER A 362 -2.40 -45.91 11.68
C SER A 362 -1.12 -45.26 11.16
N GLU A 363 -1.02 -45.02 9.85
CA GLU A 363 0.09 -44.27 9.25
C GLU A 363 0.11 -42.81 9.75
N PHE A 364 -1.06 -42.19 9.89
CA PHE A 364 -1.18 -40.85 10.46
C PHE A 364 -0.82 -40.79 11.95
N GLU A 365 -1.28 -41.74 12.76
CA GLU A 365 -0.92 -41.86 14.19
C GLU A 365 0.59 -42.01 14.36
N HIS A 366 1.22 -42.85 13.53
CA HIS A 366 2.67 -43.04 13.55
C HIS A 366 3.41 -41.73 13.25
N PHE A 367 2.99 -41.00 12.21
CA PHE A 367 3.56 -39.68 11.89
C PHE A 367 3.46 -38.68 13.05
N LEU A 368 2.33 -38.63 13.75
CA LEU A 368 2.17 -37.74 14.92
C LEU A 368 3.08 -38.12 16.09
N HIS A 369 3.43 -39.40 16.24
CA HIS A 369 4.35 -39.86 17.27
C HIS A 369 5.82 -39.57 16.96
N GLU A 370 6.19 -39.43 15.68
CA GLU A 370 7.56 -39.16 15.23
C GLU A 370 7.90 -37.67 15.08
N ARG A 371 6.88 -36.79 15.15
CA ARG A 371 7.01 -35.34 15.02
C ARG A 371 7.29 -34.66 16.37
#